data_AF-A0A1A8JLP1-F1
#
_entry.id   AF-A0A1A8JLP1-F1
#
_cell.length_a   1.000
_cell.length_b   1.000
_cell.length_c   1.000
_cell.angle_alpha   90.00
_cell.angle_beta   90.00
_cell.angle_gamma   90.00
#
_symmetry.space_group_name_H-M   'P 1'
#
loop_
_entity.id
_entity.type
_entity.pdbx_description
1 polymer ?
#
loop_
_entity_poly.entity_id
_entity_poly.type
_entity_poly.pdbx_seq_one_letter_code
_entity_poly.pdbx_strand_id
1 'polypeptide(L)'
;PVMLYQDMTARDLLQQRYTLPNGDTAWRPSPLVSAAIQGKLLVLDGIHRVNLGTLAVLSRLLHDRELDLYDGTRLLRWDRYQNLK
;
A
#
# COMPACT_ATOMS: atom_id res chain seq x y z
N PRO A 1 9.41 -2.04 10.85
CA PRO A 1 9.34 -0.57 10.63
C PRO A 1 9.72 -0.28 9.17
N VAL A 2 9.07 0.68 8.54
CA VAL A 2 9.41 1.16 7.18
C VAL A 2 9.92 2.59 7.32
N MET A 3 11.13 2.83 6.82
CA MET A 3 11.72 4.16 6.82
C MET A 3 11.27 4.91 5.57
N LEU A 4 10.65 6.06 5.80
CA LEU A 4 10.14 6.93 4.76
C LEU A 4 11.19 8.01 4.42
N TYR A 5 11.26 8.35 3.14
CA TYR A 5 12.20 9.35 2.60
C TYR A 5 11.49 10.33 1.67
N GLN A 6 12.13 11.47 1.42
CA GLN A 6 11.50 12.65 0.81
C GLN A 6 10.90 12.37 -0.58
N ASP A 7 11.62 11.60 -1.40
CA ASP A 7 11.25 11.32 -2.78
C ASP A 7 10.43 10.03 -2.94
N MET A 8 9.87 9.48 -1.85
CA MET A 8 8.93 8.36 -1.95
C MET A 8 7.69 8.74 -2.74
N THR A 9 7.23 7.80 -3.55
CA THR A 9 5.99 7.92 -4.32
C THR A 9 4.93 6.95 -3.81
N ALA A 10 3.71 7.10 -4.29
CA ALA A 10 2.62 6.16 -3.99
C ALA A 10 2.95 4.71 -4.42
N ARG A 11 3.81 4.51 -5.42
CA ARG A 11 4.27 3.17 -5.82
C ARG A 11 5.13 2.51 -4.75
N ASP A 12 5.95 3.28 -4.05
CA ASP A 12 6.78 2.76 -2.96
C ASP A 12 5.93 2.40 -1.73
N LEU A 13 4.85 3.16 -1.50
CA LEU A 13 3.93 2.92 -0.39
C LEU A 13 2.94 1.78 -0.66
N LEU A 14 2.51 1.58 -1.91
CA LEU A 14 1.45 0.62 -2.25
C LEU A 14 1.99 -0.62 -2.95
N GLN A 15 2.41 -0.50 -4.21
CA GLN A 15 2.98 -1.60 -4.97
C GLN A 15 4.08 -1.12 -5.90
N GLN A 16 5.20 -1.83 -5.85
CA GLN A 16 6.35 -1.58 -6.71
C GLN A 16 6.33 -2.55 -7.89
N ARG A 17 6.79 -2.10 -9.06
CA ARG A 17 7.06 -3.01 -10.17
C ARG A 17 8.37 -3.72 -9.93
N TYR A 18 8.42 -4.99 -10.27
CA TYR A 18 9.66 -5.76 -10.32
C TYR A 18 9.69 -6.60 -11.60
N THR A 19 10.90 -6.88 -12.07
CA THR A 19 11.12 -7.70 -13.26
C THR A 19 11.30 -9.16 -12.86
N LEU A 20 10.59 -10.03 -13.55
CA LEU A 20 10.69 -11.48 -13.42
C LEU A 20 11.90 -12.00 -14.22
N PRO A 21 12.43 -13.20 -13.90
CA PRO A 21 13.57 -13.77 -14.63
C PRO A 21 13.35 -13.95 -16.13
N ASN A 22 12.08 -14.04 -16.58
CA ASN A 22 11.69 -14.15 -17.98
C ASN A 22 11.57 -12.78 -18.70
N GLY A 23 11.85 -11.66 -18.02
CA GLY A 23 11.77 -10.31 -18.58
C GLY A 23 10.42 -9.60 -18.41
N ASP A 24 9.39 -10.32 -17.96
CA ASP A 24 8.08 -9.71 -17.68
C ASP A 24 8.13 -8.82 -16.43
N THR A 25 7.20 -7.88 -16.33
CA THR A 25 7.04 -7.06 -15.11
C THR A 25 5.83 -7.51 -14.31
N ALA A 26 5.97 -7.60 -13.00
CA ALA A 26 4.89 -7.90 -12.08
C ALA A 26 4.79 -6.84 -10.97
N TRP A 27 3.64 -6.79 -10.30
CA TRP A 27 3.41 -5.95 -9.13
C TRP A 27 3.80 -6.70 -7.86
N ARG A 28 4.55 -6.05 -6.98
CA ARG A 28 4.91 -6.55 -5.66
C ARG A 28 4.26 -5.67 -4.59
N PRO A 29 3.52 -6.26 -3.63
CA PRO A 29 2.99 -5.49 -2.51
C PRO A 29 4.12 -4.89 -1.68
N SER A 30 3.95 -3.63 -1.28
CA SER A 30 4.87 -3.00 -0.34
C SER A 30 4.79 -3.67 1.04
N PRO A 31 5.74 -3.39 1.95
CA PRO A 31 5.62 -3.82 3.35
C PRO A 31 4.35 -3.31 4.04
N LEU A 32 3.83 -2.13 3.64
CA LEU A 32 2.59 -1.58 4.17
C LEU A 32 1.39 -2.42 3.77
N VAL A 33 1.28 -2.74 2.47
CA VAL A 33 0.19 -3.57 1.92
C VAL A 33 0.27 -4.98 2.51
N SER A 34 1.47 -5.55 2.58
CA SER A 34 1.68 -6.87 3.18
C SER A 34 1.28 -6.90 4.66
N ALA A 35 1.62 -5.86 5.43
CA ALA A 35 1.22 -5.75 6.84
C ALA A 35 -0.30 -5.62 7.00
N ALA A 36 -0.95 -4.82 6.15
CA ALA A 36 -2.41 -4.66 6.16
C ALA A 36 -3.14 -5.99 5.88
N ILE A 37 -2.66 -6.77 4.90
CA ILE A 37 -3.21 -8.10 4.58
C ILE A 37 -3.03 -9.08 5.74
N GLN A 38 -1.84 -9.09 6.35
CA GLN A 38 -1.47 -10.06 7.38
C GLN A 38 -1.91 -9.65 8.79
N GLY A 39 -2.55 -8.48 8.96
CA GLY A 39 -2.97 -7.96 10.27
C GLY A 39 -1.80 -7.62 11.20
N LYS A 40 -0.67 -7.16 10.64
CA LYS A 40 0.55 -6.83 11.40
C LYS A 40 0.59 -5.35 11.81
N LEU A 41 1.29 -5.07 12.92
CA LEU A 41 1.65 -3.71 13.30
C LEU A 41 2.71 -3.16 12.34
N LEU A 42 2.43 -2.00 11.74
CA LEU A 42 3.35 -1.27 10.87
C LEU A 42 3.73 0.05 11.53
N VAL A 43 5.03 0.34 11.54
CA VAL A 43 5.56 1.64 11.98
C VAL A 43 6.11 2.36 10.76
N LEU A 44 5.58 3.56 10.48
CA LEU A 44 6.02 4.47 9.43
C LEU A 44 6.94 5.53 10.04
N ASP A 45 8.24 5.33 9.91
CA ASP A 45 9.24 6.25 10.45
C ASP A 45 9.59 7.33 9.42
N GLY A 46 9.73 8.59 9.84
CA GLY A 46 10.07 9.69 8.93
C GLY A 46 8.89 10.26 8.12
N ILE A 47 7.63 10.07 8.56
CA ILE A 47 6.43 10.51 7.82
C ILE A 47 6.44 12.01 7.44
N HIS A 48 7.04 12.86 8.27
CA HIS A 48 7.18 14.30 8.03
C HIS A 48 8.01 14.66 6.79
N ARG A 49 8.79 13.71 6.25
CA ARG A 49 9.64 13.92 5.07
C ARG A 49 8.91 13.71 3.76
N VAL A 50 7.85 12.90 3.77
CA VAL A 50 7.15 12.49 2.56
C VAL A 50 6.23 13.60 2.06
N ASN A 51 6.16 13.74 0.74
CA ASN A 51 5.20 14.65 0.11
C ASN A 51 3.75 14.35 0.54
N LEU A 52 3.01 15.39 0.95
CA LEU A 52 1.62 15.26 1.41
C LEU A 52 0.69 14.59 0.38
N GLY A 53 0.89 14.86 -0.92
CA GLY A 53 0.13 14.21 -1.98
C GLY A 53 0.38 12.71 -2.08
N THR A 54 1.59 12.27 -1.72
CA THR A 54 1.90 10.83 -1.61
C THR A 54 1.29 10.23 -0.33
N LEU A 55 1.31 10.93 0.80
CA LEU A 55 0.65 10.47 2.02
C LEU A 55 -0.88 10.38 1.87
N ALA A 56 -1.49 11.22 1.03
CA ALA A 56 -2.93 11.22 0.78
C ALA A 56 -3.46 9.85 0.32
N VAL A 57 -2.63 9.01 -0.31
CA VAL A 57 -3.03 7.66 -0.74
C VAL A 57 -3.36 6.74 0.45
N LEU A 58 -2.81 7.02 1.63
CA LEU A 58 -3.10 6.28 2.85
C LEU A 58 -4.43 6.66 3.48
N SER A 59 -5.05 7.78 3.05
CA SER A 59 -6.28 8.30 3.65
C SER A 59 -7.40 7.25 3.63
N ARG A 60 -7.63 6.57 2.50
CA ARG A 60 -8.66 5.52 2.40
C ARG A 60 -8.39 4.33 3.32
N LEU A 61 -7.13 3.95 3.49
CA LEU A 61 -6.76 2.86 4.39
C LEU A 61 -7.03 3.23 5.85
N LEU A 62 -6.75 4.49 6.21
CA LEU A 62 -6.91 4.98 7.58
C LEU A 62 -8.38 5.20 7.96
N HIS A 63 -9.19 5.75 7.05
CA HIS A 63 -10.59 6.07 7.32
C HIS A 63 -11.52 4.86 7.07
N ASP A 64 -11.38 4.23 5.91
CA ASP A 64 -12.34 3.21 5.43
C ASP A 64 -11.82 1.77 5.59
N ARG A 65 -10.53 1.61 5.90
CA ARG A 65 -9.81 0.33 5.80
C ARG A 65 -9.90 -0.27 4.39
N GLU A 66 -9.87 0.60 3.38
CA GLU A 66 -9.90 0.22 1.98
C GLU A 66 -8.65 0.75 1.26
N LEU A 67 -8.18 0.02 0.26
CA LEU A 67 -7.05 0.46 -0.56
C LEU A 67 -7.13 -0.09 -1.98
N ASP A 68 -7.04 0.81 -2.96
CA ASP A 68 -6.94 0.46 -4.37
C ASP A 68 -5.47 0.18 -4.73
N LEU A 69 -5.20 -0.99 -5.32
CA LEU A 69 -3.86 -1.44 -5.70
C LEU A 69 -3.64 -1.30 -7.22
N TYR A 70 -2.39 -1.15 -7.64
CA TYR A 70 -2.02 -0.93 -9.04
C TYR A 70 -2.17 -2.17 -9.92
N ASP A 71 -2.18 -3.37 -9.32
CA ASP A 71 -2.53 -4.62 -9.98
C ASP A 71 -4.04 -4.78 -10.26
N GLY A 72 -4.85 -3.77 -9.92
CA GLY A 72 -6.30 -3.77 -10.12
C GLY A 72 -7.08 -4.46 -9.00
N THR A 73 -6.40 -5.03 -8.00
CA THR A 73 -7.05 -5.57 -6.81
C THR A 73 -7.41 -4.46 -5.83
N ARG A 74 -8.33 -4.77 -4.91
CA ARG A 74 -8.75 -3.86 -3.86
C ARG A 74 -8.71 -4.57 -2.51
N LEU A 75 -8.06 -3.93 -1.55
CA LEU A 75 -8.20 -4.28 -0.14
C LEU A 75 -9.50 -3.71 0.39
N LEU A 76 -10.30 -4.57 0.99
CA LEU A 76 -11.56 -4.20 1.62
C LEU A 76 -11.59 -4.71 3.05
N ARG A 77 -12.28 -3.97 3.91
CA ARG A 77 -12.67 -4.46 5.22
C ARG A 77 -13.61 -5.67 5.07
N TRP A 78 -13.49 -6.64 5.97
CA TRP A 78 -14.21 -7.92 5.88
C TRP A 78 -15.74 -7.76 5.82
N ASP A 79 -16.32 -6.92 6.67
CA ASP A 79 -17.75 -6.60 6.70
C ASP A 79 -18.24 -5.97 5.39
N ARG A 80 -17.47 -5.04 4.80
CA ARG A 80 -17.77 -4.45 3.49
C ARG A 80 -17.78 -5.50 2.38
N TYR A 81 -16.81 -6.42 2.40
CA TYR A 81 -16.75 -7.52 1.44
C TYR A 81 -17.95 -8.47 1.55
N GLN A 82 -18.42 -8.77 2.77
CA GLN A 82 -19.61 -9.61 2.96
C GLN A 82 -20.89 -8.96 2.42
N ASN A 83 -21.03 -7.63 2.54
CA ASN A 83 -22.19 -6.91 2.02
C ASN A 83 -22.23 -6.76 0.48
N LEU A 84 -21.12 -7.06 -0.21
CA LEU A 84 -21.03 -7.02 -1.68
C LEU A 84 -21.29 -8.40 -2.32
N LYS A 85 -21.29 -9.46 -1.52
CA LYS A 85 -21.64 -10.82 -1.94
C LYS A 85 -23.15 -11.03 -1.91
#